data_AF-A0A151B2X3-F1
#
_entry.id   AF-A0A151B2X3-F1
#
_cell.length_a   1.000
_cell.length_b   1.000
_cell.length_c   1.000
_cell.angle_alpha   90.00
_cell.angle_beta   90.00
_cell.angle_gamma   90.00
#
_symmetry.space_group_name_H-M   'P 1'
#
loop_
_entity.id
_entity.type
_entity.pdbx_description
1 polymer ?
#
loop_
_entity_poly.entity_id
_entity_poly.type
_entity_poly.pdbx_seq_one_letter_code
_entity_poly.pdbx_strand_id
1 'polypeptide(L)' 'MKGKILDMNKTDAFISFENGTTMDVSTSHLPKNSKIGDTINIDISNNSNIQNDKMPNML' A
#
# COMPACT_ATOMS: atom_id res chain seq x y z
N MET A 1 -10.03 -1.27 -1.84
CA MET A 1 -9.72 0.17 -1.88
C MET A 1 -8.92 0.45 -3.13
N LYS A 2 -9.39 1.40 -3.95
CA LYS A 2 -8.74 1.76 -5.21
C LYS A 2 -7.69 2.84 -4.96
N GLY A 3 -6.49 2.64 -5.52
CA GLY A 3 -5.36 3.54 -5.33
C GLY A 3 -4.38 3.51 -6.50
N LYS A 4 -3.52 4.52 -6.57
CA LYS A 4 -2.47 4.68 -7.58
C LYS A 4 -1.10 4.47 -6.93
N ILE A 5 -0.27 3.64 -7.57
CA ILE A 5 1.12 3.44 -7.15
C ILE A 5 1.90 4.72 -7.47
N LEU A 6 2.40 5.39 -6.43
CA LEU A 6 3.18 6.62 -6.56
C LEU A 6 4.68 6.33 -6.67
N ASP A 7 5.15 5.34 -5.92
CA ASP A 7 6.53 4.85 -5.94
C ASP A 7 6.57 3.36 -5.58
N MET A 8 7.62 2.66 -5.98
CA MET A 8 7.83 1.26 -5.58
C MET A 8 9.29 0.85 -5.66
N ASN A 9 9.65 -0.09 -4.79
CA ASN A 9 10.91 -0.82 -4.86
C ASN A 9 10.64 -2.33 -4.99
N LYS A 10 11.65 -3.16 -4.69
CA LYS A 10 11.53 -4.63 -4.83
C LYS A 10 10.61 -5.28 -3.80
N THR A 11 10.39 -4.65 -2.65
CA THR A 11 9.64 -5.22 -1.52
C THR A 11 8.34 -4.51 -1.28
N ASP A 12 8.29 -3.19 -1.48
CA ASP A 12 7.18 -2.33 -1.07
C ASP A 12 6.77 -1.32 -2.15
N ALA A 13 5.52 -0.89 -2.11
CA ALA A 13 4.95 0.16 -2.94
C ALA A 13 4.22 1.19 -2.08
N PHE A 14 4.46 2.47 -2.39
CA PHE A 14 3.79 3.60 -1.78
C PHE A 14 2.57 3.98 -2.63
N ILE A 15 1.38 3.89 -2.05
CA ILE A 15 0.10 3.98 -2.78
C ILE A 15 -0.75 5.11 -2.22
N SER A 16 -1.28 5.95 -3.09
CA SER A 16 -2.30 6.95 -2.75
C SER A 16 -3.68 6.44 -3.11
N PHE A 17 -4.59 6.48 -2.15
CA PHE A 17 -5.98 6.03 -2.31
C PHE A 17 -6.92 7.21 -2.58
N GLU A 18 -8.06 6.92 -3.21
CA GLU A 18 -9.05 7.95 -3.59
C GLU A 18 -9.63 8.72 -2.39
N ASN A 19 -9.55 8.18 -1.17
CA ASN A 19 -9.96 8.87 0.05
C ASN A 19 -8.90 9.84 0.62
N GLY A 20 -7.80 10.06 -0.10
CA GLY A 20 -6.71 10.96 0.31
C GLY A 20 -5.69 10.33 1.27
N THR A 21 -5.88 9.08 1.70
CA THR A 21 -4.88 8.35 2.50
C THR A 21 -3.77 7.79 1.63
N THR A 22 -2.62 7.56 2.24
CA THR A 22 -1.50 6.83 1.64
C THR A 22 -1.15 5.63 2.50
N MET A 23 -0.73 4.52 1.87
CA MET A 23 -0.21 3.36 2.60
C MET A 23 1.00 2.79 1.88
N ASP A 24 1.93 2.25 2.67
CA ASP A 24 2.93 1.31 2.21
C ASP A 24 2.33 -0.09 2.15
N VAL A 25 2.51 -0.74 1.01
CA VAL A 25 1.96 -2.07 0.74
C VAL A 25 3.05 -2.94 0.16
N SER A 26 3.29 -4.09 0.78
CA SER A 26 4.25 -5.06 0.24
C SER A 26 3.84 -5.49 -1.18
N THR A 27 4.82 -5.54 -2.08
CA THR A 27 4.68 -5.96 -3.48
C THR A 27 4.07 -7.34 -3.64
N SER A 28 4.17 -8.22 -2.63
CA SER A 28 3.52 -9.54 -2.62
C SER A 28 1.99 -9.47 -2.64
N HIS A 29 1.41 -8.35 -2.22
CA HIS A 29 -0.04 -8.11 -2.21
C HIS A 29 -0.51 -7.32 -3.43
N LEU A 30 0.40 -6.96 -4.35
CA LEU A 30 0.06 -6.27 -5.58
C LEU A 30 -0.24 -7.28 -6.69
N PRO A 31 -1.07 -6.91 -7.68
CA PRO A 31 -1.17 -7.64 -8.92
C PRO A 31 0.20 -7.88 -9.55
N LYS A 32 0.36 -9.02 -10.23
CA LYS A 32 1.61 -9.32 -10.95
C LYS A 32 1.91 -8.21 -11.97
N ASN A 33 3.17 -7.82 -12.05
CA ASN A 33 3.68 -6.78 -12.96
C ASN A 33 3.10 -5.38 -12.73
N SER A 34 2.57 -5.11 -11.53
CA SER A 34 2.27 -3.74 -11.11
C SER A 34 3.50 -2.84 -11.24
N LYS A 35 3.28 -1.60 -11.71
CA LYS A 35 4.31 -0.57 -11.88
C LYS A 35 3.84 0.77 -11.36
N ILE A 36 4.80 1.67 -11.13
CA ILE A 36 4.54 3.08 -10.80
C ILE A 36 3.58 3.68 -11.83
N GLY A 37 2.55 4.38 -11.33
CA GLY A 37 1.49 4.98 -12.14
C GLY A 37 0.27 4.10 -12.35
N ASP A 38 0.35 2.78 -12.13
CA ASP A 38 -0.80 1.90 -12.24
C ASP A 38 -1.86 2.25 -11.19
N THR A 39 -3.12 2.11 -11.59
CA THR A 39 -4.26 2.14 -10.67
C THR A 39 -4.65 0.71 -10.35
N ILE A 40 -4.67 0.38 -9.06
CA ILE A 40 -4.96 -0.96 -8.57
C ILE A 40 -6.09 -0.91 -7.55
N ASN A 41 -6.80 -2.03 -7.40
CA ASN A 41 -7.75 -2.22 -6.32
C ASN A 41 -7.15 -3.21 -5.32
N ILE A 42 -6.86 -2.74 -4.12
CA ILE A 42 -6.33 -3.56 -3.03
C ILE A 42 -7.51 -4.05 -2.21
N ASP A 43 -7.67 -5.36 -2.12
CA ASP A 43 -8.59 -5.94 -1.16
C ASP A 43 -7.94 -5.93 0.24
N ILE A 44 -8.41 -5.03 1.10
CA ILE A 44 -7.93 -4.87 2.47
C ILE A 44 -8.62 -5.87 3.41
N SER A 45 -9.76 -6.44 3.01
CA SER A 45 -10.54 -7.33 3.88
C SER A 45 -9.82 -8.63 4.22
N ASN A 46 -8.86 -9.04 3.39
CA ASN A 46 -8.07 -10.25 3.55
C ASN A 46 -6.64 -9.99 4.09
N ASN A 47 -6.32 -8.74 4.43
CA ASN A 47 -4.96 -8.32 4.74
C ASN A 47 -4.79 -8.10 6.26
N SER A 48 -4.49 -9.17 6.98
CA SER A 48 -4.29 -9.19 8.44
C SER A 48 -3.03 -8.46 8.93
N ASN A 49 -2.20 -7.92 8.03
CA ASN A 49 -0.90 -7.31 8.35
C ASN A 49 -0.74 -5.86 7.82
N ILE A 50 -1.82 -5.11 7.64
CA ILE A 50 -1.70 -3.66 7.45
C ILE A 50 -1.48 -3.04 8.82
N GLN A 51 -0.22 -3.02 9.26
CA GLN A 51 0.17 -2.31 10.47
C GLN A 51 0.28 -0.82 10.13
N ASN A 52 -0.39 0.01 10.93
CA ASN A 52 -0.12 1.44 10.95
C ASN A 52 1.21 1.62 11.69
N ASP A 53 2.27 2.04 11.01
CA ASP A 53 3.54 2.43 11.63
C ASP A 53 3.37 3.75 12.41
N LYS A 54 2.55 3.70 13.47
CA LYS A 54 2.61 4.71 14.52
C LYS A 54 3.79 4.35 15.42
N MET A 55 4.81 5.21 15.43
CA MET A 55 5.87 5.17 16.42
C MET A 55 5.23 5.10 17.82
N PRO A 56 5.40 4.02 18.60
CA PRO A 56 4.83 3.95 19.93
C PRO A 56 5.49 5.04 20.78
N ASN A 57 4.69 5.87 21.43
CA ASN A 57 5.18 6.82 22.43
C ASN A 57 5.89 6.01 23.52
N MET A 58 7.22 6.08 23.56
CA MET A 58 7.99 5.59 24.70
C MET A 58 7.88 6.64 25.80
N LEU A 59 7.07 6.37 26.82
CA LEU A 59 7.06 7.07 28.11
C LEU A 59 8.00 6.35 29.08
#